data_AF-A0AA42Y3A1-F1
#
_entry.id   AF-A0AA42Y3A1-F1
#
_cell.length_a   1.000
_cell.length_b   1.000
_cell.length_c   1.000
_cell.angle_alpha   90.00
_cell.angle_beta   90.00
_cell.angle_gamma   90.00
#
_symmetry.space_group_name_H-M   'P 1'
#
loop_
_entity.id
_entity.type
_entity.pdbx_description
1 polymer ?
#
loop_
_entity_poly.entity_id
_entity_poly.type
_entity_poly.pdbx_seq_one_letter_code
_entity_poly.pdbx_strand_id
1 'polypeptide(L)'
;MSVAAWRSSPRPDPTGKATLRMGSVEAHVDDEAGIVALTGEANSWGRIDLEALEGILWADPDNHEKASADVYAMLTIGSAFLLGRSGRALIHAGAVVPPGHQGWLVVGDAHSGKTTTCASLAMTGCELLSDDQVVLSYRAGRVSGEGWLRPLHLDEGWSRGVPCGQRRTVHPSELGNATLRRATELGAAVFTSVNPDQPTSVSEMSAPDAFLHIVRQSPWLLADRRAAASVMETLSSVAVLPCYSLQLGLDTFGSPDRLRAVLHPLMS
;
A
#
# COMPACT_ATOMS: atom_id res chain seq x y z
N MET A 1 24.18 16.09 12.54
CA MET A 1 23.70 16.12 13.94
C MET A 1 24.31 14.91 14.68
N SER A 2 24.79 15.03 15.92
CA SER A 2 25.48 13.91 16.61
C SER A 2 24.49 12.99 17.35
N VAL A 3 24.81 11.70 17.43
CA VAL A 3 24.00 10.66 18.14
C VAL A 3 23.78 10.99 19.62
N ALA A 4 24.65 11.81 20.24
CA ALA A 4 24.53 12.21 21.63
C ALA A 4 23.43 13.26 21.88
N ALA A 5 23.23 14.21 20.95
CA ALA A 5 22.13 15.18 21.02
C ALA A 5 20.74 14.54 20.76
N TRP A 6 20.73 13.37 20.12
CA TRP A 6 19.53 12.60 19.76
C TRP A 6 18.90 11.85 20.95
N ARG A 7 19.71 11.33 21.88
CA ARG A 7 19.20 10.69 23.12
C ARG A 7 18.51 11.66 24.08
N SER A 8 18.76 12.96 23.91
CA SER A 8 18.16 14.03 24.70
C SER A 8 16.92 14.67 24.08
N SER A 9 16.52 14.27 22.87
CA SER A 9 15.25 14.73 22.29
C SER A 9 14.10 14.20 23.15
N PRO A 10 13.24 15.08 23.70
CA PRO A 10 12.18 14.65 24.58
C PRO A 10 11.20 13.76 23.80
N ARG A 11 10.87 12.61 24.40
CA ARG A 11 9.78 11.76 23.93
C ARG A 11 8.52 12.63 23.80
N PRO A 12 7.79 12.56 22.68
CA PRO A 12 6.51 13.23 22.58
C PRO A 12 5.57 12.72 23.66
N ASP A 13 4.92 13.64 24.37
CA ASP A 13 3.84 13.34 25.33
C ASP A 13 2.53 13.96 24.80
N PRO A 14 1.95 13.39 23.74
CA PRO A 14 0.76 13.96 23.12
C PRO A 14 -0.45 13.78 24.03
N THR A 15 -1.13 14.87 24.34
CA THR A 15 -2.38 14.84 25.11
C THR A 15 -3.59 14.66 24.18
N GLY A 16 -4.54 13.81 24.57
CA GLY A 16 -5.83 13.66 23.86
C GLY A 16 -5.94 12.37 23.03
N LYS A 17 -6.97 12.29 22.20
CA LYS A 17 -7.22 11.11 21.36
C LYS A 17 -6.28 11.12 20.14
N ALA A 18 -5.74 9.96 19.80
CA ALA A 18 -4.98 9.79 18.56
C ALA A 18 -5.79 10.18 17.33
N THR A 19 -5.15 10.88 16.39
CA THR A 19 -5.73 11.25 15.09
C THR A 19 -5.95 10.02 14.23
N LEU A 20 -4.99 9.08 14.24
CA LEU A 20 -5.09 7.78 13.57
C LEU A 20 -4.28 6.71 14.31
N ARG A 21 -4.54 5.45 13.98
CA ARG A 21 -3.83 4.29 14.52
C ARG A 21 -3.49 3.29 13.42
N MET A 22 -2.33 2.64 13.54
CA MET A 22 -1.92 1.52 12.71
C MET A 22 -1.25 0.47 13.58
N GLY A 23 -1.91 -0.68 13.76
CA GLY A 23 -1.48 -1.66 14.76
C GLY A 23 -1.46 -1.07 16.17
N SER A 24 -0.36 -1.24 16.87
CA SER A 24 -0.06 -0.69 18.20
C SER A 24 0.35 0.78 18.19
N VAL A 25 0.62 1.37 17.01
CA VAL A 25 1.13 2.73 16.90
C VAL A 25 -0.01 3.74 16.81
N GLU A 26 0.04 4.72 17.70
CA GLU A 26 -0.83 5.88 17.73
C GLU A 26 -0.11 7.07 17.12
N ALA A 27 -0.83 7.85 16.29
CA ALA A 27 -0.32 9.07 15.71
C ALA A 27 -1.21 10.26 16.10
N HIS A 28 -0.58 11.31 16.60
CA HIS A 28 -1.21 12.57 16.97
C HIS A 28 -0.67 13.66 16.07
N VAL A 29 -1.57 14.26 15.28
CA VAL A 29 -1.22 15.31 14.33
C VAL A 29 -1.58 16.67 14.91
N ASP A 30 -0.58 17.53 15.00
CA ASP A 30 -0.73 18.97 15.24
C ASP A 30 -0.56 19.69 13.89
N ASP A 31 -1.70 19.93 13.21
CA ASP A 31 -1.76 20.60 11.92
C ASP A 31 -1.27 22.06 11.97
N GLU A 32 -1.36 22.71 13.13
CA GLU A 32 -0.93 24.09 13.31
C GLU A 32 0.59 24.16 13.40
N ALA A 33 1.17 23.34 14.27
CA ALA A 33 2.62 23.23 14.44
C ALA A 33 3.31 22.46 13.29
N GLY A 34 2.55 21.72 12.47
CA GLY A 34 3.11 20.88 11.41
C GLY A 34 3.88 19.68 11.96
N ILE A 35 3.44 19.11 13.08
CA ILE A 35 4.14 18.01 13.77
C ILE A 35 3.26 16.78 13.88
N VAL A 36 3.84 15.61 13.64
CA VAL A 36 3.22 14.32 13.97
C VAL A 36 4.01 13.64 15.08
N ALA A 37 3.37 13.40 16.21
CA ALA A 37 3.90 12.59 17.28
C ALA A 37 3.42 11.14 17.12
N LEU A 38 4.35 10.19 17.21
CA LEU A 38 4.10 8.76 17.10
C LEU A 38 4.48 8.06 18.41
N THR A 39 3.63 7.16 18.89
CA THR A 39 3.88 6.36 20.09
C THR A 39 3.50 4.90 19.82
N GLY A 40 4.38 3.97 20.19
CA GLY A 40 4.17 2.53 20.08
C GLY A 40 4.14 1.84 21.43
N GLU A 41 3.69 0.58 21.46
CA GLU A 41 3.55 -0.21 22.69
C GLU A 41 4.90 -0.67 23.25
N ALA A 42 5.91 -0.84 22.41
CA ALA A 42 7.24 -1.29 22.81
C ALA A 42 8.10 -0.15 23.37
N ASN A 43 7.50 0.90 23.95
CA ASN A 43 8.16 2.19 24.24
C ASN A 43 8.72 2.93 23.02
N SER A 44 8.58 2.38 21.81
CA SER A 44 8.95 3.04 20.56
C SER A 44 8.23 4.39 20.45
N TRP A 45 8.88 5.36 19.82
CA TRP A 45 8.25 6.66 19.57
C TRP A 45 8.85 7.33 18.33
N GLY A 46 8.17 8.33 17.81
CA GLY A 46 8.67 9.11 16.68
C GLY A 46 8.13 10.53 16.68
N ARG A 47 8.84 11.41 15.99
CA ARG A 47 8.42 12.78 15.70
C ARG A 47 8.70 13.08 14.24
N ILE A 48 7.68 13.53 13.53
CA ILE A 48 7.79 13.98 12.14
C ILE A 48 7.55 15.48 12.11
N ASP A 49 8.44 16.20 11.47
CA ASP A 49 8.31 17.62 11.15
C ASP A 49 7.89 17.75 9.67
N LEU A 50 6.66 18.18 9.47
CA LEU A 50 6.02 18.25 8.15
C LEU A 50 6.47 19.45 7.33
N GLU A 51 7.02 20.48 7.97
CA GLU A 51 7.53 21.67 7.29
C GLU A 51 8.99 21.44 6.87
N ALA A 52 9.79 20.82 7.73
CA ALA A 52 11.16 20.41 7.39
C ALA A 52 11.21 19.16 6.49
N LEU A 53 10.11 18.43 6.38
CA LEU A 53 10.03 17.12 5.72
C LEU A 53 11.01 16.08 6.31
N GLU A 54 11.17 16.09 7.63
CA GLU A 54 12.09 15.22 8.35
C GLU A 54 11.37 14.40 9.42
N GLY A 55 11.84 13.18 9.66
CA GLY A 55 11.28 12.28 10.68
C GLY A 55 12.37 11.63 11.50
N ILE A 56 12.16 11.58 12.81
CA ILE A 56 13.00 10.85 13.75
C ILE A 56 12.15 9.77 14.40
N LEU A 57 12.63 8.53 14.32
CA LEU A 57 12.02 7.37 14.96
C LEU A 57 13.00 6.77 15.95
N TRP A 58 12.45 6.26 17.05
CA TRP A 58 13.17 5.52 18.07
C TRP A 58 12.48 4.18 18.31
N ALA A 59 13.27 3.13 18.32
CA ALA A 59 12.85 1.76 18.57
C ALA A 59 13.51 1.28 19.86
N ASP A 60 12.73 0.62 20.72
CA ASP A 60 13.29 0.03 21.94
C ASP A 60 14.16 -1.18 21.59
N PRO A 61 15.49 -1.13 21.88
CA PRO A 61 16.39 -2.22 21.56
C PRO A 61 16.15 -3.46 22.44
N ASP A 62 15.46 -3.35 23.58
CA ASP A 62 15.30 -4.49 24.49
C ASP A 62 14.05 -5.33 24.15
N ASN A 63 13.21 -4.87 23.21
CA ASN A 63 11.96 -5.55 22.82
C ASN A 63 11.84 -5.66 21.29
N HIS A 64 12.81 -6.32 20.65
CA HIS A 64 12.98 -6.37 19.20
C HIS A 64 11.71 -6.72 18.40
N GLU A 65 10.92 -7.71 18.84
CA GLU A 65 9.76 -8.17 18.07
C GLU A 65 8.65 -7.12 18.05
N LYS A 66 8.26 -6.59 19.22
CA LYS A 66 7.25 -5.53 19.31
C LYS A 66 7.77 -4.22 18.71
N ALA A 67 9.04 -3.90 18.92
CA ALA A 67 9.68 -2.72 18.35
C ALA A 67 9.72 -2.79 16.82
N SER A 68 9.89 -3.96 16.21
CA SER A 68 9.83 -4.13 14.76
C SER A 68 8.45 -3.79 14.18
N ALA A 69 7.38 -4.29 14.79
CA ALA A 69 6.01 -3.97 14.39
C ALA A 69 5.68 -2.48 14.57
N ASP A 70 6.13 -1.89 15.69
CA ASP A 70 6.01 -0.45 15.95
C ASP A 70 6.75 0.38 14.89
N VAL A 71 8.03 0.08 14.64
CA VAL A 71 8.84 0.79 13.64
C VAL A 71 8.23 0.67 12.25
N TYR A 72 7.70 -0.50 11.90
CA TYR A 72 6.99 -0.70 10.63
C TYR A 72 5.81 0.26 10.49
N ALA A 73 4.94 0.33 11.49
CA ALA A 73 3.79 1.21 11.48
C ALA A 73 4.21 2.69 11.50
N MET A 74 5.21 3.06 12.30
CA MET A 74 5.75 4.43 12.35
C MET A 74 6.36 4.87 11.01
N LEU A 75 7.13 4.01 10.35
CA LEU A 75 7.69 4.29 9.03
C LEU A 75 6.58 4.47 8.00
N THR A 76 5.54 3.64 8.04
CA THR A 76 4.40 3.75 7.11
C THR A 76 3.65 5.07 7.33
N ILE A 77 3.27 5.37 8.58
CA ILE A 77 2.57 6.61 8.93
C ILE A 77 3.43 7.84 8.60
N GLY A 78 4.68 7.88 9.08
CA GLY A 78 5.58 9.01 8.86
C GLY A 78 5.85 9.25 7.38
N SER A 79 6.06 8.19 6.60
CA SER A 79 6.23 8.31 5.14
C SER A 79 4.97 8.82 4.47
N ALA A 80 3.78 8.37 4.88
CA ALA A 80 2.53 8.84 4.29
C ALA A 80 2.37 10.37 4.42
N PHE A 81 2.68 10.91 5.60
CA PHE A 81 2.62 12.36 5.83
C PHE A 81 3.69 13.14 5.04
N LEU A 82 4.94 12.68 5.07
CA LEU A 82 6.04 13.32 4.33
C LEU A 82 5.80 13.28 2.80
N LEU A 83 5.26 12.17 2.30
CA LEU A 83 4.87 12.02 0.90
C LEU A 83 3.69 12.95 0.56
N GLY A 84 2.67 13.02 1.43
CA GLY A 84 1.55 13.94 1.28
C GLY A 84 2.01 15.38 1.12
N ARG A 85 2.90 15.84 2.01
CA ARG A 85 3.47 17.19 1.98
C ARG A 85 4.39 17.47 0.80
N SER A 86 4.88 16.42 0.12
CA SER A 86 5.64 16.54 -1.13
C SER A 86 4.79 16.33 -2.40
N GLY A 87 3.46 16.32 -2.26
CA GLY A 87 2.53 16.20 -3.39
C GLY A 87 2.45 14.78 -3.96
N ARG A 88 2.69 13.76 -3.13
CA ARG A 88 2.57 12.34 -3.48
C ARG A 88 1.57 11.67 -2.54
N ALA A 89 1.00 10.54 -2.94
CA ALA A 89 0.07 9.79 -2.11
C ALA A 89 0.61 8.39 -1.83
N LEU A 90 0.79 8.03 -0.56
CA LEU A 90 0.99 6.63 -0.18
C LEU A 90 -0.38 5.94 -0.10
N ILE A 91 -0.54 4.77 -0.70
CA ILE A 91 -1.78 4.00 -0.59
C ILE A 91 -1.51 2.52 -0.32
N HIS A 92 -2.43 1.89 0.41
CA HIS A 92 -2.44 0.43 0.59
C HIS A 92 -2.95 -0.27 -0.67
N ALA A 93 -2.05 -0.54 -1.60
CA ALA A 93 -2.34 -1.17 -2.88
C ALA A 93 -1.15 -2.00 -3.36
N GLY A 94 -1.41 -2.87 -4.32
CA GLY A 94 -0.38 -3.53 -5.10
C GLY A 94 -0.23 -2.84 -6.46
N ALA A 95 0.84 -3.15 -7.18
CA ALA A 95 0.99 -2.74 -8.56
C ALA A 95 1.83 -3.75 -9.33
N VAL A 96 1.45 -3.97 -10.58
CA VAL A 96 2.14 -4.86 -11.53
C VAL A 96 2.24 -4.21 -12.89
N VAL A 97 3.16 -4.66 -13.74
CA VAL A 97 3.28 -4.24 -15.14
C VAL A 97 3.05 -5.44 -16.04
N PRO A 98 1.94 -5.49 -16.80
CA PRO A 98 1.76 -6.51 -17.82
C PRO A 98 2.79 -6.33 -18.94
N PRO A 99 3.22 -7.42 -19.62
CA PRO A 99 4.15 -7.33 -20.73
C PRO A 99 3.68 -6.38 -21.82
N GLY A 100 4.50 -5.38 -22.16
CA GLY A 100 4.21 -4.41 -23.23
C GLY A 100 3.20 -3.30 -22.87
N HIS A 101 2.75 -3.21 -21.61
CA HIS A 101 1.71 -2.28 -21.18
C HIS A 101 2.21 -1.33 -20.09
N GLN A 102 1.42 -0.28 -19.83
CA GLN A 102 1.56 0.53 -18.61
C GLN A 102 1.15 -0.27 -17.37
N GLY A 103 1.55 0.20 -16.19
CA GLY A 103 1.27 -0.48 -14.93
C GLY A 103 -0.20 -0.50 -14.57
N TRP A 104 -0.59 -1.54 -13.85
CA TRP A 104 -1.89 -1.66 -13.22
C TRP A 104 -1.75 -1.46 -11.72
N LEU A 105 -2.58 -0.59 -11.16
CA LEU A 105 -2.78 -0.52 -9.73
C LEU A 105 -3.76 -1.62 -9.31
N VAL A 106 -3.43 -2.41 -8.30
CA VAL A 106 -4.29 -3.47 -7.75
C VAL A 106 -4.79 -3.01 -6.39
N VAL A 107 -6.08 -2.70 -6.30
CA VAL A 107 -6.71 -2.06 -5.15
C VAL A 107 -7.69 -3.03 -4.50
N GLY A 108 -7.70 -3.08 -3.17
CA GLY A 108 -8.71 -3.85 -2.47
C GLY A 108 -8.44 -3.92 -0.98
N ASP A 109 -9.51 -4.06 -0.22
CA ASP A 109 -9.49 -4.16 1.24
C ASP A 109 -8.71 -5.41 1.71
N ALA A 110 -8.48 -5.54 3.01
CA ALA A 110 -7.86 -6.74 3.58
C ALA A 110 -8.65 -7.99 3.14
N HIS A 111 -7.92 -9.05 2.77
CA HIS A 111 -8.48 -10.33 2.28
C HIS A 111 -9.22 -10.28 0.94
N SER A 112 -9.21 -9.16 0.22
CA SER A 112 -9.84 -9.01 -1.10
C SER A 112 -9.13 -9.74 -2.25
N GLY A 113 -7.99 -10.39 -1.99
CA GLY A 113 -7.21 -11.12 -2.99
C GLY A 113 -6.14 -10.30 -3.72
N LYS A 114 -5.88 -9.05 -3.30
CA LYS A 114 -4.83 -8.16 -3.83
C LYS A 114 -3.45 -8.82 -3.94
N THR A 115 -2.90 -9.29 -2.81
CA THR A 115 -1.58 -9.95 -2.78
C THR A 115 -1.55 -11.21 -3.64
N THR A 116 -2.60 -12.03 -3.58
CA THR A 116 -2.73 -13.23 -4.40
C THR A 116 -2.77 -12.91 -5.89
N THR A 117 -3.46 -11.84 -6.28
CA THR A 117 -3.55 -11.34 -7.65
C THR A 117 -2.18 -10.86 -8.13
N CYS A 118 -1.49 -10.03 -7.35
CA CYS A 118 -0.15 -9.54 -7.69
C CYS A 118 0.85 -10.69 -7.85
N ALA A 119 0.86 -11.65 -6.91
CA ALA A 119 1.74 -12.81 -6.96
C ALA A 119 1.46 -13.69 -8.19
N SER A 120 0.18 -13.96 -8.47
CA SER A 120 -0.23 -14.78 -9.62
C SER A 120 0.14 -14.09 -10.94
N LEU A 121 -0.10 -12.79 -11.08
CA LEU A 121 0.29 -12.04 -12.27
C LEU A 121 1.82 -12.01 -12.45
N ALA A 122 2.57 -11.83 -11.37
CA ALA A 122 4.04 -11.88 -11.41
C ALA A 122 4.57 -13.24 -11.90
N MET A 123 3.97 -14.34 -11.46
CA MET A 123 4.32 -15.69 -11.93
C MET A 123 4.07 -15.89 -13.44
N THR A 124 3.12 -15.15 -14.01
CA THR A 124 2.80 -15.23 -15.46
C THR A 124 3.59 -14.25 -16.33
N GLY A 125 4.63 -13.61 -15.78
CA GLY A 125 5.54 -12.73 -16.50
C GLY A 125 5.24 -11.24 -16.38
N CYS A 126 4.32 -10.83 -15.51
CA CYS A 126 4.19 -9.42 -15.16
C CYS A 126 5.35 -8.99 -14.24
N GLU A 127 5.79 -7.73 -14.35
CA GLU A 127 6.75 -7.18 -13.40
C GLU A 127 6.03 -6.73 -12.13
N LEU A 128 6.52 -7.10 -10.95
CA LEU A 128 5.94 -6.71 -9.65
C LEU A 128 6.56 -5.41 -9.15
N LEU A 129 5.73 -4.44 -8.75
CA LEU A 129 6.15 -3.23 -8.05
C LEU A 129 6.05 -3.40 -6.54
N SER A 130 4.86 -3.76 -6.07
CA SER A 130 4.54 -4.02 -4.66
C SER A 130 3.21 -4.78 -4.59
N ASP A 131 2.92 -5.42 -3.46
CA ASP A 131 1.60 -5.97 -3.15
C ASP A 131 0.87 -5.23 -2.01
N ASP A 132 1.58 -4.33 -1.32
CA ASP A 132 1.14 -3.75 -0.05
C ASP A 132 1.10 -2.21 -0.07
N GLN A 133 2.16 -1.54 -0.53
CA GLN A 133 2.24 -0.08 -0.51
C GLN A 133 2.76 0.45 -1.85
N VAL A 134 2.01 1.38 -2.42
CA VAL A 134 2.37 2.10 -3.65
C VAL A 134 2.36 3.59 -3.38
N VAL A 135 3.42 4.27 -3.83
CA VAL A 135 3.48 5.73 -3.83
C VAL A 135 3.05 6.24 -5.19
N LEU A 136 1.94 6.97 -5.21
CA LEU A 136 1.40 7.62 -6.39
C LEU A 136 1.95 9.03 -6.52
N SER A 137 2.15 9.46 -7.76
CA SER A 137 2.36 10.87 -8.11
C SER A 137 1.60 11.22 -9.38
N TYR A 138 1.06 12.44 -9.41
CA TYR A 138 0.40 13.00 -10.57
C TYR A 138 1.18 14.22 -11.07
N ARG A 139 1.68 14.16 -12.31
CA ARG A 139 2.44 15.25 -12.93
C ARG A 139 2.16 15.30 -14.42
N ALA A 140 1.92 16.50 -14.95
CA ALA A 140 1.70 16.75 -16.38
C ALA A 140 0.64 15.82 -17.01
N GLY A 141 -0.46 15.58 -16.29
CA GLY A 141 -1.56 14.73 -16.78
C GLY A 141 -1.29 13.23 -16.70
N ARG A 142 -0.18 12.80 -16.09
CA ARG A 142 0.21 11.38 -16.00
C ARG A 142 0.29 10.94 -14.55
N VAL A 143 -0.19 9.73 -14.31
CA VAL A 143 -0.10 9.05 -13.01
C VAL A 143 1.03 8.05 -13.08
N SER A 144 1.90 8.06 -12.07
CA SER A 144 2.92 7.03 -11.89
C SER A 144 2.83 6.40 -10.52
N GLY A 145 3.13 5.11 -10.46
CA GLY A 145 3.27 4.35 -9.22
C GLY A 145 4.73 3.97 -8.98
N GLU A 146 5.19 4.14 -7.75
CA GLU A 146 6.45 3.58 -7.25
C GLU A 146 6.12 2.54 -6.19
N GLY A 147 6.62 1.32 -6.38
CA GLY A 147 6.42 0.22 -5.45
C GLY A 147 7.34 0.35 -4.25
N TRP A 148 6.77 0.28 -3.05
CA TRP A 148 7.55 0.01 -1.85
C TRP A 148 7.55 -1.51 -1.64
N LEU A 149 8.57 -2.17 -2.19
CA LEU A 149 8.63 -3.63 -2.19
C LEU A 149 8.78 -4.17 -0.77
N ARG A 150 7.95 -5.15 -0.44
CA ARG A 150 7.97 -5.90 0.81
C ARG A 150 7.80 -7.39 0.52
N PRO A 151 8.13 -8.26 1.48
CA PRO A 151 7.69 -9.65 1.43
C PRO A 151 6.16 -9.73 1.31
N LEU A 152 5.69 -10.64 0.46
CA LEU A 152 4.27 -10.88 0.25
C LEU A 152 3.71 -11.73 1.39
N HIS A 153 2.43 -11.55 1.72
CA HIS A 153 1.72 -12.38 2.69
C HIS A 153 0.67 -13.24 1.99
N LEU A 154 1.07 -14.45 1.60
CA LEU A 154 0.24 -15.38 0.84
C LEU A 154 -0.36 -16.45 1.74
N ASP A 155 -1.54 -16.95 1.37
CA ASP A 155 -2.14 -18.12 2.00
C ASP A 155 -1.25 -19.35 1.76
N GLU A 156 -0.96 -20.15 2.79
CA GLU A 156 -0.10 -21.34 2.67
C GLU A 156 -0.69 -22.41 1.75
N GLY A 157 -2.01 -22.37 1.55
CA GLY A 157 -2.75 -23.20 0.64
C GLY A 157 -2.78 -22.73 -0.81
N TRP A 158 -2.31 -21.50 -1.08
CA TRP A 158 -2.32 -20.92 -2.42
C TRP A 158 -1.59 -21.76 -3.45
N SER A 159 -0.40 -22.26 -3.15
CA SER A 159 0.37 -23.09 -4.09
C SER A 159 -0.29 -24.45 -4.38
N ARG A 160 -1.25 -24.88 -3.55
CA ARG A 160 -2.04 -26.10 -3.73
C ARG A 160 -3.41 -25.83 -4.34
N GLY A 161 -3.78 -24.57 -4.54
CA GLY A 161 -5.12 -24.18 -4.98
C GLY A 161 -6.22 -24.45 -3.94
N VAL A 162 -5.88 -24.60 -2.65
CA VAL A 162 -6.85 -24.89 -1.58
C VAL A 162 -6.61 -23.93 -0.41
N PRO A 163 -7.48 -22.93 -0.17
CA PRO A 163 -7.28 -21.97 0.92
C PRO A 163 -7.21 -22.67 2.29
N CYS A 164 -6.27 -22.25 3.14
CA CYS A 164 -6.17 -22.75 4.52
C CYS A 164 -6.32 -21.67 5.60
N GLY A 165 -6.35 -20.40 5.21
CA GLY A 165 -6.51 -19.26 6.13
C GLY A 165 -5.23 -18.87 6.87
N GLN A 166 -4.17 -19.67 6.76
CA GLN A 166 -2.86 -19.37 7.36
C GLN A 166 -2.01 -18.60 6.36
N ARG A 167 -1.40 -17.50 6.80
CA ARG A 167 -0.55 -16.65 5.98
C ARG A 167 0.91 -16.97 6.25
N ARG A 168 1.69 -17.09 5.17
CA ARG A 168 3.15 -17.12 5.22
C ARG A 168 3.74 -15.92 4.50
N THR A 169 4.87 -15.48 5.01
CA THR A 169 5.72 -14.50 4.34
C THR A 169 6.45 -15.18 3.18
N VAL A 170 6.39 -14.57 2.00
CA VAL A 170 7.04 -15.05 0.77
C VAL A 170 7.86 -13.91 0.20
N HIS A 171 9.17 -14.10 0.06
CA HIS A 171 10.00 -13.09 -0.58
C HIS A 171 9.67 -13.05 -2.08
N PRO A 172 9.65 -11.87 -2.74
CA PRO A 172 9.34 -11.78 -4.17
C PRO A 172 10.21 -12.67 -5.06
N SER A 173 11.48 -12.90 -4.67
CA SER A 173 12.39 -13.81 -5.38
C SER A 173 11.98 -15.28 -5.33
N GLU A 174 11.07 -15.66 -4.43
CA GLU A 174 10.52 -17.03 -4.35
C GLU A 174 9.38 -17.25 -5.36
N LEU A 175 8.87 -16.20 -6.01
CA LEU A 175 7.78 -16.29 -6.99
C LEU A 175 8.24 -16.79 -8.38
N GLY A 176 9.41 -17.42 -8.46
CA GLY A 176 9.96 -17.96 -9.71
C GLY A 176 10.35 -16.86 -10.69
N ASN A 177 9.60 -16.75 -11.79
CA ASN A 177 9.87 -15.83 -12.91
C ASN A 177 9.49 -14.36 -12.63
N ALA A 178 9.18 -14.01 -11.37
CA ALA A 178 8.81 -12.65 -11.02
C ALA A 178 10.00 -11.70 -11.25
N THR A 179 9.77 -10.70 -12.09
CA THR A 179 10.69 -9.58 -12.28
C THR A 179 10.22 -8.42 -11.41
N LEU A 180 11.17 -7.65 -10.89
CA LEU A 180 10.88 -6.52 -10.02
C LEU A 180 11.04 -5.23 -10.79
N ARG A 181 10.08 -4.32 -10.62
CA ARG A 181 10.15 -2.97 -11.17
C ARG A 181 9.94 -1.96 -10.06
N ARG A 182 10.75 -0.92 -10.02
CA ARG A 182 10.63 0.11 -8.98
C ARG A 182 9.45 1.04 -9.24
N ALA A 183 9.28 1.50 -10.48
CA ALA A 183 8.26 2.48 -10.84
C ALA A 183 7.81 2.34 -12.30
N THR A 184 6.59 2.81 -12.57
CA THR A 184 6.02 2.90 -13.92
C THR A 184 4.91 3.96 -13.98
N GLU A 185 4.59 4.42 -15.20
CA GLU A 185 3.29 5.05 -15.45
C GLU A 185 2.17 4.02 -15.29
N LEU A 186 1.04 4.46 -14.73
CA LEU A 186 -0.16 3.65 -14.56
C LEU A 186 -1.13 3.88 -15.72
N GLY A 187 -1.63 2.78 -16.29
CA GLY A 187 -2.61 2.80 -17.37
C GLY A 187 -3.99 2.27 -16.97
N ALA A 188 -4.11 1.59 -15.83
CA ALA A 188 -5.39 1.08 -15.34
C ALA A 188 -5.37 0.84 -13.82
N ALA A 189 -6.57 0.67 -13.24
CA ALA A 189 -6.77 0.21 -11.87
C ALA A 189 -7.70 -1.02 -11.83
N VAL A 190 -7.32 -2.03 -11.07
CA VAL A 190 -8.05 -3.30 -10.91
C VAL A 190 -8.43 -3.44 -9.44
N PHE A 191 -9.73 -3.55 -9.17
CA PHE A 191 -10.33 -3.57 -7.85
C PHE A 191 -10.72 -5.00 -7.47
N THR A 192 -9.98 -5.61 -6.56
CA THR A 192 -10.17 -7.02 -6.21
C THR A 192 -11.27 -7.19 -5.17
N SER A 193 -12.04 -8.26 -5.31
CA SER A 193 -12.93 -8.82 -4.28
C SER A 193 -12.90 -10.34 -4.36
N VAL A 194 -13.25 -11.05 -3.28
CA VAL A 194 -13.30 -12.52 -3.27
C VAL A 194 -14.75 -12.97 -3.14
N ASN A 195 -15.17 -13.85 -4.03
CA ASN A 195 -16.43 -14.58 -3.97
C ASN A 195 -16.16 -16.04 -4.33
N PRO A 196 -15.89 -16.92 -3.34
CA PRO A 196 -15.39 -18.26 -3.59
C PRO A 196 -16.40 -19.16 -4.33
N ASP A 197 -17.69 -18.83 -4.24
CA ASP A 197 -18.80 -19.61 -4.79
C ASP A 197 -19.12 -19.25 -6.25
N GLN A 198 -18.47 -18.23 -6.81
CA GLN A 198 -18.66 -17.78 -8.19
C GLN A 198 -17.39 -17.95 -9.01
N PRO A 199 -17.49 -18.16 -10.33
CA PRO A 199 -16.34 -18.08 -11.21
C PRO A 199 -15.67 -16.72 -11.18
N THR A 200 -14.35 -16.69 -11.34
CA THR A 200 -13.61 -15.44 -11.47
C THR A 200 -14.10 -14.65 -12.68
N SER A 201 -14.40 -13.37 -12.48
CA SER A 201 -14.91 -12.49 -13.51
C SER A 201 -14.33 -11.09 -13.40
N VAL A 202 -14.31 -10.39 -14.53
CA VAL A 202 -13.88 -9.01 -14.63
C VAL A 202 -14.96 -8.18 -15.33
N SER A 203 -15.22 -6.99 -14.81
CA SER A 203 -16.14 -6.02 -15.41
C SER A 203 -15.57 -4.60 -15.31
N GLU A 204 -16.06 -3.68 -16.13
CA GLU A 204 -15.73 -2.26 -15.96
C GLU A 204 -16.28 -1.73 -14.62
N MET A 205 -15.59 -0.74 -14.07
CA MET A 205 -15.97 -0.02 -12.86
C MET A 205 -16.07 1.47 -13.17
N SER A 206 -17.07 2.13 -12.58
CA SER A 206 -17.25 3.57 -12.73
C SER A 206 -16.14 4.35 -12.01
N ALA A 207 -15.75 5.50 -12.55
CA ALA A 207 -14.77 6.38 -11.90
C ALA A 207 -15.18 6.82 -10.47
N PRO A 208 -16.46 7.13 -10.18
CA PRO A 208 -16.89 7.41 -8.81
C PRO A 208 -16.68 6.23 -7.84
N ASP A 209 -17.02 5.01 -8.25
CA ASP A 209 -16.83 3.82 -7.40
C ASP A 209 -15.33 3.56 -7.19
N ALA A 210 -14.55 3.62 -8.26
CA ALA A 210 -13.09 3.49 -8.20
C ALA A 210 -12.48 4.49 -7.23
N PHE A 211 -12.92 5.75 -7.29
CA PHE A 211 -12.45 6.79 -6.38
C PHE A 211 -12.76 6.48 -4.92
N LEU A 212 -13.98 6.03 -4.60
CA LEU A 212 -14.36 5.62 -3.24
C LEU A 212 -13.47 4.49 -2.72
N HIS A 213 -13.16 3.50 -3.56
CA HIS A 213 -12.27 2.41 -3.19
C HIS A 213 -10.82 2.87 -2.98
N ILE A 214 -10.31 3.76 -3.82
CA ILE A 214 -8.94 4.30 -3.73
C ILE A 214 -8.77 5.15 -2.47
N VAL A 215 -9.69 6.08 -2.19
CA VAL A 215 -9.62 6.98 -1.02
C VAL A 215 -9.55 6.18 0.28
N ARG A 216 -10.28 5.06 0.36
CA ARG A 216 -10.25 4.15 1.53
C ARG A 216 -8.89 3.51 1.76
N GLN A 217 -8.02 3.42 0.74
CA GLN A 217 -6.66 2.90 0.87
C GLN A 217 -5.66 3.96 1.34
N SER A 218 -6.09 5.19 1.61
CA SER A 218 -5.27 6.30 2.08
C SER A 218 -5.78 6.87 3.41
N PRO A 219 -5.79 6.09 4.52
CA PRO A 219 -6.40 6.52 5.79
C PRO A 219 -5.79 7.78 6.40
N TRP A 220 -4.57 8.14 6.01
CA TRP A 220 -3.84 9.36 6.40
C TRP A 220 -4.30 10.63 5.67
N LEU A 221 -5.08 10.51 4.58
CA LEU A 221 -5.54 11.67 3.80
C LEU A 221 -6.25 12.72 4.67
N LEU A 222 -7.09 12.28 5.61
CA LEU A 222 -7.89 13.17 6.46
C LEU A 222 -7.12 13.68 7.67
N ALA A 223 -5.93 13.15 7.92
CA ALA A 223 -5.15 13.45 9.10
C ALA A 223 -4.23 14.67 8.93
N ASP A 224 -3.91 15.06 7.69
CA ASP A 224 -3.16 16.28 7.36
C ASP A 224 -3.94 17.11 6.35
N ARG A 225 -4.63 18.14 6.87
CA ARG A 225 -5.53 18.96 6.04
C ARG A 225 -4.79 19.78 4.98
N ARG A 226 -3.51 20.14 5.21
CA ARG A 226 -2.75 20.95 4.25
C ARG A 226 -2.36 20.14 3.01
N ALA A 227 -2.07 18.85 3.18
CA ALA A 227 -1.76 17.94 2.07
C ALA A 227 -3.02 17.41 1.34
N ALA A 228 -4.18 17.43 2.00
CA ALA A 228 -5.39 16.75 1.53
C ALA A 228 -5.78 17.08 0.08
N ALA A 229 -5.74 18.35 -0.33
CA ALA A 229 -6.12 18.75 -1.68
C ALA A 229 -5.23 18.13 -2.77
N SER A 230 -3.90 18.15 -2.58
CA SER A 230 -2.95 17.59 -3.55
C SER A 230 -3.00 16.06 -3.59
N VAL A 231 -3.18 15.42 -2.42
CA VAL A 231 -3.38 13.98 -2.35
C VAL A 231 -4.68 13.60 -3.07
N MET A 232 -5.78 14.31 -2.82
CA MET A 232 -7.06 14.08 -3.49
C MET A 232 -6.97 14.22 -5.00
N GLU A 233 -6.28 15.24 -5.52
CA GLU A 233 -6.03 15.38 -6.96
C GLU A 233 -5.31 14.14 -7.52
N THR A 234 -4.29 13.65 -6.82
CA THR A 234 -3.57 12.43 -7.22
C THR A 234 -4.52 11.22 -7.22
N LEU A 235 -5.32 11.02 -6.17
CA LEU A 235 -6.26 9.88 -6.11
C LEU A 235 -7.37 9.97 -7.17
N SER A 236 -7.90 11.16 -7.43
CA SER A 236 -8.87 11.41 -8.49
C SER A 236 -8.28 11.12 -9.87
N SER A 237 -7.00 11.45 -10.10
CA SER A 237 -6.33 11.17 -11.37
C SER A 237 -6.16 9.67 -11.65
N VAL A 238 -6.05 8.83 -10.60
CA VAL A 238 -6.08 7.36 -10.76
C VAL A 238 -7.48 6.89 -11.14
N ALA A 239 -8.52 7.44 -10.50
CA ALA A 239 -9.90 7.00 -10.69
C ALA A 239 -10.47 7.28 -12.10
N VAL A 240 -9.84 8.18 -12.87
CA VAL A 240 -10.20 8.45 -14.27
C VAL A 240 -9.47 7.55 -15.28
N LEU A 241 -8.52 6.73 -14.83
CA LEU A 241 -7.96 5.67 -15.67
C LEU A 241 -9.03 4.61 -15.96
N PRO A 242 -8.84 3.75 -16.98
CA PRO A 242 -9.58 2.50 -17.10
C PRO A 242 -9.62 1.75 -15.77
N CYS A 243 -10.82 1.52 -15.23
CA CYS A 243 -11.04 0.89 -13.94
C CYS A 243 -11.86 -0.39 -14.10
N TYR A 244 -11.45 -1.45 -13.42
CA TYR A 244 -12.06 -2.77 -13.54
C TYR A 244 -12.34 -3.39 -12.17
N SER A 245 -13.51 -3.96 -11.98
CA SER A 245 -13.81 -4.84 -10.85
C SER A 245 -13.35 -6.26 -11.19
N LEU A 246 -12.50 -6.85 -10.35
CA LEU A 246 -12.07 -8.24 -10.44
C LEU A 246 -12.66 -9.01 -9.26
N GLN A 247 -13.67 -9.83 -9.54
CA GLN A 247 -14.24 -10.76 -8.56
C GLN A 247 -13.53 -12.10 -8.69
N LEU A 248 -12.81 -12.49 -7.64
CA LEU A 248 -11.99 -13.70 -7.59
C LEU A 248 -12.81 -14.88 -7.04
N GLY A 249 -12.94 -15.91 -7.88
CA GLY A 249 -13.43 -17.23 -7.51
C GLY A 249 -12.31 -18.17 -7.09
N LEU A 250 -12.68 -19.34 -6.53
CA LEU A 250 -11.71 -20.40 -6.24
C LEU A 250 -11.04 -20.96 -7.50
N ASP A 251 -11.67 -20.76 -8.65
CA ASP A 251 -11.20 -21.29 -9.92
C ASP A 251 -9.88 -20.68 -10.40
N THR A 252 -9.51 -19.48 -9.93
CA THR A 252 -8.20 -18.86 -10.18
C THR A 252 -7.25 -18.94 -8.99
N PHE A 253 -7.70 -19.44 -7.84
CA PHE A 253 -6.86 -19.59 -6.66
C PHE A 253 -5.78 -20.65 -6.90
N GLY A 254 -4.51 -20.26 -6.79
CA GLY A 254 -3.38 -21.13 -7.13
C GLY A 254 -3.25 -21.45 -8.63
N SER A 255 -4.01 -20.78 -9.50
CA SER A 255 -4.01 -21.01 -10.95
C SER A 255 -3.66 -19.73 -11.73
N PRO A 256 -2.38 -19.28 -11.72
CA PRO A 256 -1.95 -18.03 -12.33
C PRO A 256 -2.33 -17.87 -13.81
N ASP A 257 -2.19 -18.92 -14.62
CA ASP A 257 -2.51 -18.87 -16.04
C ASP A 257 -3.99 -18.63 -16.30
N ARG A 258 -4.87 -19.17 -15.44
CA ARG A 258 -6.31 -18.96 -15.54
C ARG A 258 -6.68 -17.53 -15.17
N LEU A 259 -6.05 -16.97 -14.13
CA LEU A 259 -6.22 -15.55 -13.80
C LEU A 259 -5.80 -14.65 -14.96
N ARG A 260 -4.63 -14.94 -15.55
CA ARG A 260 -4.14 -14.19 -16.72
C ARG A 260 -5.11 -14.29 -17.90
N ALA A 261 -5.71 -15.46 -18.15
CA ALA A 261 -6.68 -15.62 -19.22
C ALA A 261 -7.93 -14.73 -19.01
N VAL A 262 -8.42 -14.61 -17.77
CA VAL A 262 -9.55 -13.71 -17.44
C VAL A 262 -9.18 -12.24 -17.66
N LEU A 263 -7.94 -11.86 -17.35
CA LEU A 263 -7.46 -10.48 -17.46
C LEU A 263 -6.90 -10.13 -18.85
N HIS A 264 -6.81 -11.09 -19.76
CA HIS A 264 -6.30 -10.88 -21.12
C HIS A 264 -7.02 -9.74 -21.87
N PRO A 265 -8.35 -9.56 -21.78
CA PRO A 265 -9.04 -8.43 -22.44
C PRO A 265 -8.58 -7.05 -21.97
N LEU A 266 -7.90 -6.96 -20.83
CA LEU A 266 -7.32 -5.70 -20.32
C LEU A 266 -5.91 -5.44 -20.87
N MET A 267 -5.30 -6.45 -21.50
CA MET A 267 -3.93 -6.44 -22.05
C MET A 267 -3.93 -6.33 -23.59
N SER A 268 -5.02 -5.83 -24.18
CA SER A 268 -5.22 -5.66 -25.62
C SER A 268 -5.60 -4.23 -25.94
#